data_AF-A0A9W8NGW8-F1
#
_entry.id   AF-A0A9W8NGW8-F1
#
_cell.length_a   1.000
_cell.length_b   1.000
_cell.length_c   1.000
_cell.angle_alpha   90.00
_cell.angle_beta   90.00
_cell.angle_gamma   90.00
#
_symmetry.space_group_name_H-M   'P 1'
#
loop_
_entity.id
_entity.type
_entity.pdbx_description
1 polymer ?
#
loop_
_entity_poly.entity_id
_entity_poly.type
_entity_poly.pdbx_seq_one_letter_code
_entity_poly.pdbx_strand_id
1 'polypeptide(L)'
;MAELGIELNITTTMHSSYLDFYNSYFAEATTATPAAQITGGRLLPRALVESSSGALDIAQAFEKALDGGFAIVCDAINANQRHPHSNSVFPSWRSSLLHCIFVKTWDWSMPWSDMTAFQRNLTEVVMPEIESVTPGGGAYLNEANFQQPNWENEFYGDNYPRLKGIKSKVDPTGVFYSNTAVGSELWKEDLSGRLCQV
;
A
#
# COMPACT_ATOMS: atom_id res chain seq x y z
N MET A 1 5.08 22.94 15.05
CA MET A 1 3.63 23.17 14.90
C MET A 1 3.26 24.57 15.42
N ALA A 2 3.29 24.81 16.73
CA ALA A 2 3.01 26.16 17.28
C ALA A 2 3.98 27.24 16.76
N GLU A 3 5.28 26.94 16.67
CA GLU A 3 6.29 27.84 16.09
C GLU A 3 6.09 28.11 14.58
N LEU A 4 5.33 27.26 13.89
CA LEU A 4 4.94 27.43 12.48
C LEU A 4 3.55 28.07 12.34
N GLY A 5 2.94 28.53 13.44
CA GLY A 5 1.59 29.10 13.44
C GLY A 5 0.47 28.08 13.23
N ILE A 6 0.77 26.77 13.31
CA ILE A 6 -0.22 25.70 13.17
C ILE A 6 -0.74 25.34 14.56
N GLU A 7 -1.98 25.73 14.85
CA GLU A 7 -2.70 25.29 16.04
C GLU A 7 -3.35 23.93 15.79
N LEU A 8 -2.91 22.93 16.55
CA LEU A 8 -3.51 21.59 16.52
C LEU A 8 -4.74 21.57 17.43
N ASN A 9 -5.93 21.50 16.84
CA ASN A 9 -7.17 21.30 17.59
C ASN A 9 -7.39 19.79 17.84
N ILE A 10 -6.72 19.24 18.85
CA ILE A 10 -6.83 17.82 19.20
C ILE A 10 -7.99 17.64 20.17
N THR A 11 -9.05 16.97 19.71
CA THR A 11 -10.12 16.50 20.60
C THR A 11 -9.76 15.12 21.12
N THR A 12 -9.74 14.95 22.45
CA THR A 12 -9.52 13.63 23.08
C THR A 12 -10.84 13.12 23.64
N THR A 13 -11.13 11.84 23.43
CA THR A 13 -12.33 11.17 23.95
C THR A 13 -11.95 9.87 24.64
N MET A 14 -12.79 9.43 25.58
CA MET A 14 -12.63 8.18 26.32
C MET A 14 -13.88 7.33 26.11
N HIS A 15 -13.68 6.03 25.88
CA HIS A 15 -14.75 5.07 25.61
C HIS A 15 -14.69 3.94 26.62
N SER A 16 -15.84 3.34 26.94
CA SER A 16 -15.93 2.31 27.98
C SER A 16 -15.38 0.95 27.52
N SER A 17 -15.33 0.74 26.21
CA SER A 17 -14.78 -0.45 25.57
C SER A 17 -14.19 -0.12 24.21
N TYR A 18 -13.40 -1.04 23.66
CA TYR A 18 -12.92 -0.92 22.28
C TYR A 18 -14.06 -0.94 21.25
N LEU A 19 -15.13 -1.72 21.52
CA LEU A 19 -16.28 -1.78 20.62
C LEU A 19 -17.00 -0.43 20.53
N ASP A 20 -17.15 0.27 21.65
CA ASP A 20 -17.76 1.62 21.64
C ASP A 20 -16.90 2.62 20.87
N PHE A 21 -15.59 2.57 21.08
CA PHE A 21 -14.63 3.36 20.30
C PHE A 21 -14.73 3.07 18.80
N TYR A 22 -14.73 1.78 18.42
CA TYR A 22 -14.85 1.36 17.02
C TYR A 22 -16.17 1.82 16.40
N ASN A 23 -17.29 1.64 17.09
CA ASN A 23 -18.60 2.07 16.60
C ASN A 23 -18.70 3.59 16.46
N SER A 24 -18.03 4.35 17.33
CA SER A 24 -18.05 5.81 17.30
C SER A 24 -17.24 6.42 16.15
N TYR A 25 -16.17 5.75 15.70
CA TYR A 25 -15.23 6.34 14.74
C TYR A 25 -15.03 5.55 13.45
N PHE A 26 -15.11 4.23 13.50
CA PHE A 26 -14.71 3.36 12.39
C PHE A 26 -15.87 2.61 11.73
N ALA A 27 -16.95 2.32 12.45
CA ALA A 27 -18.06 1.55 11.88
C ALA A 27 -18.66 2.23 10.63
N GLU A 28 -18.95 3.52 10.70
CA GLU A 28 -19.47 4.25 9.52
C GLU A 28 -18.43 4.26 8.39
N ALA A 29 -17.19 4.66 8.68
CA ALA A 29 -16.12 4.74 7.70
C ALA A 29 -15.90 3.40 6.97
N THR A 30 -15.87 2.29 7.70
CA THR A 30 -15.65 0.95 7.14
C THR A 30 -16.84 0.43 6.32
N THR A 31 -18.07 0.84 6.64
CA THR A 31 -19.28 0.46 5.87
C THR A 31 -19.51 1.33 4.64
N ALA A 32 -18.99 2.56 4.62
CA ALA A 32 -19.17 3.53 3.53
C ALA A 32 -18.07 3.48 2.47
N THR A 33 -16.97 2.75 2.69
CA THR A 33 -15.82 2.72 1.77
C THR A 33 -16.21 2.21 0.37
N PRO A 34 -15.98 2.99 -0.70
CA PRO A 34 -16.26 2.56 -2.07
C PRO A 34 -15.38 1.38 -2.50
N ALA A 35 -15.98 0.39 -3.16
CA ALA A 35 -15.29 -0.82 -3.60
C ALA A 35 -14.40 -0.65 -4.85
N ALA A 36 -14.54 0.46 -5.60
CA ALA A 36 -13.82 0.71 -6.85
C ALA A 36 -12.75 1.79 -6.66
N GLN A 37 -11.54 1.36 -6.30
CA GLN A 37 -10.42 2.26 -6.04
C GLN A 37 -9.23 1.97 -6.97
N ILE A 38 -8.63 3.04 -7.48
CA ILE A 38 -7.28 3.04 -8.02
C ILE A 38 -6.37 3.25 -6.82
N THR A 39 -5.62 2.22 -6.43
CA THR A 39 -4.87 2.20 -5.17
C THR A 39 -3.41 1.87 -5.39
N GLY A 40 -2.54 2.67 -4.77
CA GLY A 40 -1.13 2.37 -4.55
C GLY A 40 -0.86 2.35 -3.06
N GLY A 41 0.10 1.55 -2.61
CA GLY A 41 0.40 1.37 -1.19
C GLY A 41 1.88 1.55 -0.92
N ARG A 42 2.22 2.13 0.23
CA ARG A 42 3.61 2.25 0.67
C ARG A 42 3.75 2.09 2.18
N LEU A 43 4.71 1.27 2.57
CA LEU A 43 5.25 1.18 3.92
C LEU A 43 6.40 2.19 4.05
N LEU A 44 6.23 3.19 4.90
CA LEU A 44 7.21 4.27 5.09
C LEU A 44 8.18 3.91 6.23
N PRO A 45 9.49 3.76 5.96
CA PRO A 45 10.48 3.44 6.97
C PRO A 45 10.55 4.50 8.07
N ARG A 46 10.56 4.07 9.33
CA ARG A 46 10.63 4.93 10.52
C ARG A 46 11.82 5.88 10.48
N ALA A 47 13.00 5.37 10.11
CA ALA A 47 14.23 6.15 10.05
C ALA A 47 14.15 7.35 9.08
N LEU A 48 13.34 7.24 8.01
CA LEU A 48 13.14 8.33 7.05
C LEU A 48 12.13 9.34 7.60
N VAL A 49 11.01 8.87 8.13
CA VAL A 49 9.95 9.73 8.69
C VAL A 49 10.44 10.50 9.93
N GLU A 50 11.34 9.93 10.73
CA GLU A 50 11.92 10.60 11.91
C GLU A 50 13.08 11.54 11.56
N SER A 51 13.61 11.49 10.34
CA SER A 51 14.67 12.39 9.87
C SER A 51 14.08 13.66 9.27
N SER A 52 14.67 14.83 9.55
CA SER A 52 14.15 16.10 9.02
C SER A 52 14.16 16.16 7.49
N SER A 53 15.20 15.64 6.84
CA SER A 53 15.29 15.60 5.37
C SER A 53 14.33 14.57 4.77
N GLY A 54 14.30 13.35 5.30
CA GLY A 54 13.42 12.31 4.79
C GLY A 54 11.94 12.65 4.98
N ALA A 55 11.57 13.26 6.12
CA ALA A 55 10.22 13.74 6.35
C ALA A 55 9.82 14.84 5.35
N LEU A 56 10.74 15.75 5.01
CA LEU A 56 10.50 16.78 4.00
C LEU A 56 10.34 16.19 2.60
N ASP A 57 11.22 15.28 2.20
CA ASP A 57 11.14 14.61 0.89
C ASP A 57 9.83 13.82 0.73
N ILE A 58 9.43 13.09 1.79
CA ILE A 58 8.15 12.37 1.83
C ILE A 58 6.96 13.35 1.74
N ALA A 59 6.99 14.46 2.49
CA ALA A 59 5.92 15.46 2.46
C ALA A 59 5.76 16.08 1.07
N GLN A 60 6.86 16.40 0.39
CA GLN A 60 6.83 16.94 -0.98
C GLN A 60 6.29 15.90 -1.98
N ALA A 61 6.64 14.63 -1.82
CA ALA A 61 6.09 13.57 -2.65
C ALA A 61 4.58 13.36 -2.39
N PHE A 62 4.13 13.55 -1.14
CA PHE A 62 2.70 13.53 -0.78
C PHE A 62 1.95 14.70 -1.41
N GLU A 63 2.51 15.92 -1.39
CA GLU A 63 1.94 17.08 -2.08
C GLU A 63 1.74 16.81 -3.58
N LYS A 64 2.74 16.24 -4.25
CA LYS A 64 2.62 15.84 -5.66
C LYS A 64 1.52 14.81 -5.90
N ALA A 65 1.34 13.85 -4.99
CA ALA A 65 0.25 12.87 -5.10
C ALA A 65 -1.12 13.54 -4.95
N LEU A 66 -1.26 14.50 -4.02
CA LEU A 66 -2.48 15.29 -3.83
C LEU A 66 -2.78 16.14 -5.08
N ASP A 67 -1.78 16.82 -5.64
CA ASP A 67 -1.90 17.59 -6.89
C ASP A 67 -2.27 16.70 -8.08
N GLY A 68 -1.83 15.44 -8.06
CA GLY A 68 -2.22 14.39 -9.01
C GLY A 68 -3.68 13.91 -8.88
N GLY A 69 -4.42 14.40 -7.87
CA GLY A 69 -5.83 14.08 -7.65
C GLY A 69 -6.07 12.79 -6.88
N PHE A 70 -5.09 12.35 -6.08
CA PHE A 70 -5.19 11.21 -5.17
C PHE A 70 -5.42 11.69 -3.74
N ALA A 71 -6.24 10.97 -2.98
CA ALA A 71 -6.29 11.10 -1.53
C ALA A 71 -5.23 10.22 -0.87
N ILE A 72 -4.77 10.62 0.30
CA ILE A 72 -3.79 9.88 1.09
C ILE A 72 -4.45 9.47 2.41
N VAL A 73 -4.40 8.19 2.72
CA VAL A 73 -4.83 7.64 4.02
C VAL A 73 -3.65 6.90 4.61
N CYS A 74 -3.33 7.17 5.87
CA CYS A 74 -2.19 6.56 6.55
C CYS A 74 -2.57 6.04 7.92
N ASP A 75 -2.03 4.88 8.27
CA ASP A 75 -2.04 4.30 9.60
C ASP A 75 -0.64 4.38 10.23
N ALA A 76 -0.58 4.90 11.44
CA ALA A 76 0.64 4.84 12.25
C ALA A 76 0.75 3.48 12.94
N ILE A 77 1.88 2.81 12.75
CA ILE A 77 2.11 1.45 13.19
C ILE A 77 3.43 1.31 13.95
N ASN A 78 3.44 0.37 14.89
CA ASN A 78 4.66 -0.16 15.48
C ASN A 78 4.57 -1.68 15.55
N ALA A 79 4.92 -2.34 14.45
CA ALA A 79 4.94 -3.79 14.37
C ALA A 79 6.29 -4.39 14.79
N ASN A 80 7.25 -3.59 15.29
CA ASN A 80 8.55 -4.06 15.78
C ASN A 80 8.46 -4.72 17.17
N GLN A 81 7.54 -5.66 17.32
CA GLN A 81 7.29 -6.36 18.57
C GLN A 81 7.81 -7.80 18.47
N ARG A 82 8.11 -8.40 19.62
CA ARG A 82 8.55 -9.80 19.66
C ARG A 82 7.42 -10.70 19.17
N HIS A 83 7.72 -11.54 18.18
CA HIS A 83 6.77 -12.54 17.70
C HIS A 83 7.13 -13.93 18.23
N PRO A 84 6.16 -14.69 18.75
CA PRO A 84 6.41 -16.02 19.33
C PRO A 84 6.72 -17.08 18.26
N HIS A 85 6.32 -16.85 17.01
CA HIS A 85 6.45 -17.80 15.91
C HIS A 85 6.94 -17.13 14.64
N SER A 86 7.70 -17.87 13.83
CA SER A 86 8.11 -17.43 12.49
C SER A 86 6.91 -17.44 11.54
N ASN A 87 6.82 -16.42 10.68
CA ASN A 87 5.81 -16.30 9.64
C ASN A 87 6.41 -15.62 8.40
N SER A 88 5.59 -15.43 7.37
CA SER A 88 5.99 -14.82 6.10
C SER A 88 5.61 -13.34 5.97
N VAL A 89 5.27 -12.66 7.08
CA VAL A 89 4.96 -11.23 7.03
C VAL A 89 6.17 -10.50 6.44
N PHE A 90 5.88 -9.62 5.48
CA PHE A 90 6.90 -8.86 4.77
C PHE A 90 7.80 -8.10 5.77
N PRO A 91 9.14 -8.20 5.67
CA PRO A 91 10.03 -7.72 6.73
C PRO A 91 9.91 -6.21 7.02
N SER A 92 9.65 -5.38 6.00
CA SER A 92 9.61 -3.91 6.18
C SER A 92 8.51 -3.44 7.12
N TRP A 93 7.47 -4.24 7.38
CA TRP A 93 6.51 -3.95 8.46
C TRP A 93 7.19 -3.66 9.81
N ARG A 94 8.33 -4.31 10.09
CA ARG A 94 9.08 -4.13 11.35
C ARG A 94 9.86 -2.81 11.41
N SER A 95 10.27 -2.27 10.28
CA SER A 95 11.01 -1.01 10.22
C SER A 95 10.12 0.20 9.91
N SER A 96 8.87 0.00 9.50
CA SER A 96 7.94 1.09 9.16
C SER A 96 7.36 1.81 10.37
N LEU A 97 7.07 3.09 10.16
CA LEU A 97 6.28 3.91 11.08
C LEU A 97 4.87 4.17 10.53
N LEU A 98 4.73 4.32 9.21
CA LEU A 98 3.44 4.53 8.56
C LEU A 98 3.20 3.45 7.50
N HIS A 99 1.96 3.03 7.39
CA HIS A 99 1.42 2.41 6.19
C HIS A 99 0.49 3.42 5.53
N CYS A 100 0.73 3.78 4.28
CA CYS A 100 -0.08 4.76 3.56
C CYS A 100 -0.58 4.18 2.24
N ILE A 101 -1.82 4.55 1.89
CA ILE A 101 -2.42 4.28 0.60
C ILE A 101 -2.70 5.59 -0.13
N PHE A 102 -2.49 5.56 -1.44
CA PHE A 102 -2.73 6.64 -2.38
C PHE A 102 -3.90 6.21 -3.25
N VAL A 103 -5.05 6.82 -3.03
CA VAL A 103 -6.32 6.32 -3.53
C VAL A 103 -7.06 7.35 -4.36
N LYS A 104 -7.62 6.89 -5.47
CA LYS A 104 -8.66 7.60 -6.19
C LYS A 104 -9.87 6.70 -6.35
N THR A 105 -11.01 7.15 -5.84
CA THR A 105 -12.28 6.44 -6.08
C THR A 105 -12.66 6.57 -7.55
N TRP A 106 -13.12 5.48 -8.13
CA TRP A 106 -13.58 5.48 -9.51
C TRP A 106 -14.81 6.35 -9.71
N ASP A 107 -14.73 7.32 -10.61
CA ASP A 107 -15.87 8.17 -10.98
C ASP A 107 -16.54 7.64 -12.25
N TRP A 108 -17.73 7.05 -12.08
CA TRP A 108 -18.51 6.47 -13.17
C TRP A 108 -19.15 7.51 -14.10
N SER A 109 -19.10 8.80 -13.76
CA SER A 109 -19.55 9.88 -14.64
C SER A 109 -18.47 10.34 -15.63
N MET A 110 -17.20 10.01 -15.36
CA MET A 110 -16.07 10.37 -16.23
C MET A 110 -15.88 9.37 -17.37
N PRO A 111 -15.33 9.80 -18.52
CA PRO A 111 -14.88 8.88 -19.55
C PRO A 111 -13.91 7.82 -19.02
N TRP A 112 -14.04 6.58 -19.50
CA TRP A 112 -13.14 5.48 -19.14
C TRP A 112 -11.66 5.80 -19.43
N SER A 113 -11.39 6.53 -20.51
CA SER A 113 -10.04 7.01 -20.87
C SER A 113 -9.39 7.83 -19.76
N ASP A 114 -10.19 8.62 -19.07
CA ASP A 114 -9.71 9.57 -18.07
C ASP A 114 -9.43 8.83 -16.76
N MET A 115 -10.32 7.91 -16.37
CA MET A 115 -10.08 7.06 -15.20
C MET A 115 -8.88 6.12 -15.38
N THR A 116 -8.70 5.55 -16.57
CA THR A 116 -7.48 4.76 -16.86
C THR A 116 -6.23 5.63 -16.98
N ALA A 117 -6.36 6.92 -17.31
CA ALA A 117 -5.24 7.86 -17.25
C ALA A 117 -4.80 8.12 -15.81
N PHE A 118 -5.73 8.21 -14.84
CA PHE A 118 -5.37 8.24 -13.42
C PHE A 118 -4.67 6.95 -12.97
N GLN A 119 -5.12 5.78 -13.42
CA GLN A 119 -4.44 4.52 -13.09
C GLN A 119 -3.00 4.47 -13.63
N ARG A 120 -2.78 4.94 -14.87
CA ARG A 120 -1.43 5.08 -15.44
C ARG A 120 -0.61 6.10 -14.66
N ASN A 121 -1.16 7.28 -14.37
CA ASN A 121 -0.48 8.32 -13.61
C ASN A 121 -0.05 7.82 -12.21
N LEU A 122 -0.91 7.07 -11.52
CA LEU A 122 -0.55 6.45 -10.25
C LEU A 122 0.66 5.52 -10.41
N THR A 123 0.60 4.63 -11.40
CA THR A 123 1.59 3.57 -11.61
C THR A 123 2.93 4.11 -12.11
N GLU A 124 2.91 5.08 -13.01
CA GLU A 124 4.09 5.53 -13.77
C GLU A 124 4.70 6.82 -13.24
N VAL A 125 3.98 7.57 -12.41
CA VAL A 125 4.43 8.89 -11.90
C VAL A 125 4.38 8.96 -10.38
N VAL A 126 3.20 8.79 -9.78
CA VAL A 126 3.02 9.03 -8.34
C VAL A 126 3.75 8.00 -7.49
N MET A 127 3.51 6.71 -7.73
CA MET A 127 4.15 5.66 -6.93
C MET A 127 5.68 5.64 -7.09
N PRO A 128 6.26 5.77 -8.30
CA PRO A 128 7.71 5.89 -8.46
C PRO A 128 8.34 7.05 -7.68
N GLU A 129 7.68 8.22 -7.64
CA GLU A 129 8.15 9.37 -6.85
C GLU A 129 8.17 9.01 -5.35
N ILE A 130 7.08 8.43 -4.84
CA ILE A 130 6.97 8.00 -3.44
C ILE A 130 8.02 6.93 -3.10
N GLU A 131 8.21 5.95 -3.97
CA GLU A 131 9.19 4.88 -3.80
C GLU A 131 10.62 5.43 -3.74
N SER A 132 10.94 6.43 -4.58
CA SER A 132 12.27 7.03 -4.65
C SER A 132 12.71 7.71 -3.34
N VAL A 133 11.76 8.28 -2.60
CA VAL A 133 12.00 8.94 -1.30
C VAL A 133 11.76 8.02 -0.10
N THR A 134 11.38 6.76 -0.34
CA THR A 134 11.14 5.75 0.72
C THR A 134 11.93 4.44 0.49
N PRO A 135 13.26 4.50 0.26
CA PRO A 135 14.07 3.30 0.08
C PRO A 135 14.03 2.39 1.32
N GLY A 136 14.03 1.07 1.08
CA GLY A 136 13.90 0.08 2.15
C GLY A 136 12.48 -0.05 2.73
N GLY A 137 11.50 0.63 2.12
CA GLY A 137 10.09 0.42 2.36
C GLY A 137 9.59 -0.86 1.68
N GLY A 138 8.53 -0.70 0.90
CA GLY A 138 7.79 -1.75 0.20
C GLY A 138 6.31 -1.43 0.28
N ALA A 139 5.44 -2.40 0.08
CA ALA A 139 4.00 -2.18 0.11
C ALA A 139 3.26 -3.37 0.72
N TYR A 140 2.14 -3.07 1.36
CA TYR A 140 1.21 -4.09 1.80
C TYR A 140 0.41 -4.60 0.61
N LEU A 141 0.65 -5.85 0.21
CA LEU A 141 0.08 -6.43 -1.01
C LEU A 141 -1.45 -6.34 -1.14
N ASN A 142 -2.18 -6.30 -0.01
CA ASN A 142 -3.65 -6.22 -0.05
C ASN A 142 -4.16 -4.81 -0.37
N GLU A 143 -3.31 -3.78 -0.24
CA GLU A 143 -3.66 -2.38 -0.47
C GLU A 143 -2.63 -1.71 -1.38
N ALA A 144 -2.27 -2.41 -2.45
CA ALA A 144 -1.26 -1.99 -3.42
C ALA A 144 -1.78 -2.07 -4.86
N ASN A 145 -0.97 -1.58 -5.79
CA ASN A 145 -1.29 -1.56 -7.20
C ASN A 145 -1.08 -2.95 -7.82
N PHE A 146 -2.10 -3.50 -8.50
CA PHE A 146 -1.98 -4.78 -9.18
C PHE A 146 -0.95 -4.77 -10.34
N GLN A 147 -0.56 -3.58 -10.82
CA GLN A 147 0.47 -3.37 -11.83
C GLN A 147 1.82 -2.99 -11.24
N GLN A 148 2.03 -3.13 -9.93
CA GLN A 148 3.27 -2.77 -9.26
C GLN A 148 4.49 -3.39 -9.97
N PRO A 149 5.42 -2.58 -10.49
CA PRO A 149 6.69 -3.08 -10.97
C PRO A 149 7.49 -3.68 -9.81
N ASN A 150 8.25 -4.76 -10.07
CA ASN A 150 9.10 -5.40 -9.05
C ASN A 150 8.32 -5.87 -7.80
N TRP A 151 7.06 -6.25 -7.99
CA TRP A 151 6.14 -6.64 -6.91
C TRP A 151 6.69 -7.76 -6.03
N GLU A 152 7.53 -8.66 -6.57
CA GLU A 152 8.19 -9.72 -5.80
C GLU A 152 8.98 -9.14 -4.62
N ASN A 153 9.75 -8.09 -4.88
CA ASN A 153 10.53 -7.40 -3.86
C ASN A 153 9.64 -6.49 -3.02
N GLU A 154 8.76 -5.71 -3.64
CA GLU A 154 7.96 -4.70 -2.93
C GLU A 154 6.95 -5.33 -1.96
N PHE A 155 6.43 -6.53 -2.26
CA PHE A 155 5.39 -7.18 -1.45
C PHE A 155 5.93 -8.30 -0.56
N TYR A 156 7.03 -8.96 -0.96
CA TYR A 156 7.55 -10.14 -0.27
C TYR A 156 9.03 -10.01 0.13
N GLY A 157 9.82 -9.23 -0.61
CA GLY A 157 11.25 -9.01 -0.34
C GLY A 157 12.03 -10.31 -0.22
N ASP A 158 12.89 -10.38 0.80
CA ASP A 158 13.72 -11.55 1.08
C ASP A 158 12.94 -12.86 1.33
N ASN A 159 11.63 -12.77 1.62
CA ASN A 159 10.79 -13.95 1.77
C ASN A 159 10.47 -14.62 0.42
N TYR A 160 10.54 -13.89 -0.69
CA TYR A 160 10.05 -14.34 -2.00
C TYR A 160 10.66 -15.68 -2.45
N PRO A 161 11.99 -15.90 -2.40
CA PRO A 161 12.58 -17.15 -2.88
C PRO A 161 12.07 -18.38 -2.10
N ARG A 162 11.92 -18.25 -0.77
CA ARG A 162 11.39 -19.33 0.07
C ARG A 162 9.91 -19.58 -0.19
N LEU A 163 9.11 -18.52 -0.31
CA LEU A 163 7.68 -18.62 -0.61
C LEU A 163 7.46 -19.28 -1.98
N LYS A 164 8.21 -18.88 -3.01
CA LYS A 164 8.20 -19.50 -4.33
C LYS A 164 8.55 -20.98 -4.26
N GLY A 165 9.59 -21.34 -3.51
CA GLY A 165 9.97 -22.74 -3.29
C GLY A 165 8.89 -23.59 -2.62
N ILE A 166 8.08 -23.00 -1.73
CA ILE A 166 6.91 -23.67 -1.13
C ILE A 166 5.78 -23.78 -2.17
N LYS A 167 5.46 -22.70 -2.89
CA LYS A 167 4.44 -22.67 -3.94
C LYS A 167 4.69 -23.76 -4.99
N SER A 168 5.91 -23.91 -5.49
CA SER A 168 6.24 -24.95 -6.47
C SER A 168 6.09 -26.39 -5.95
N LYS A 169 6.15 -26.62 -4.63
CA LYS A 169 5.91 -27.95 -4.04
C LYS A 169 4.42 -28.24 -3.85
N VAL A 170 3.64 -27.21 -3.49
CA VAL A 170 2.22 -27.33 -3.15
C VAL A 170 1.33 -27.22 -4.39
N ASP A 171 1.73 -26.41 -5.36
CA ASP A 171 1.00 -26.16 -6.61
C ASP A 171 1.99 -26.14 -7.80
N PRO A 172 2.55 -27.31 -8.17
CA PRO A 172 3.60 -27.41 -9.18
C PRO A 172 3.14 -27.04 -10.60
N THR A 173 1.85 -27.13 -10.87
CA THR A 173 1.25 -26.79 -12.18
C THR A 173 0.65 -25.38 -12.19
N GLY A 174 0.76 -24.62 -11.09
CA GLY A 174 0.32 -23.24 -11.01
C GLY A 174 -1.19 -23.04 -11.18
N VAL A 175 -2.02 -23.97 -10.68
CA VAL A 175 -3.49 -23.89 -10.78
C VAL A 175 -4.03 -22.65 -10.06
N PHE A 176 -3.45 -22.28 -8.93
CA PHE A 176 -3.88 -21.12 -8.17
C PHE A 176 -3.10 -19.88 -8.62
N TYR A 177 -3.75 -19.05 -9.44
CA TYR A 177 -3.21 -17.81 -9.99
C TYR A 177 -3.94 -16.58 -9.44
N SER A 178 -3.18 -15.52 -9.21
CA SER A 178 -3.67 -14.16 -9.02
C SER A 178 -2.55 -13.19 -9.39
N ASN A 179 -2.88 -11.97 -9.81
CA ASN A 179 -1.88 -10.95 -10.11
C ASN A 179 -0.99 -10.73 -8.89
N THR A 180 0.33 -10.69 -9.10
CA THR A 180 1.34 -10.46 -8.04
C THR A 180 1.36 -11.48 -6.90
N ALA A 181 0.61 -12.59 -7.02
CA ALA A 181 0.73 -13.69 -6.08
C ALA A 181 2.07 -14.40 -6.28
N VAL A 182 2.59 -15.02 -5.22
CA VAL A 182 3.80 -15.86 -5.28
C VAL A 182 3.68 -16.90 -6.40
N GLY A 183 4.63 -16.91 -7.34
CA GLY A 183 4.65 -17.82 -8.47
C GLY A 183 3.75 -17.42 -9.64
N SER A 184 3.10 -16.25 -9.58
CA SER A 184 2.22 -15.76 -10.66
C SER A 184 2.96 -15.53 -11.98
N GLU A 185 4.29 -15.34 -11.95
CA GLU A 185 5.16 -15.18 -13.12
C GLU A 185 5.25 -16.42 -14.02
N LEU A 186 4.74 -17.57 -13.57
CA LEU A 186 4.55 -18.74 -14.45
C LEU A 186 3.49 -18.50 -15.53
N TRP A 187 2.68 -17.47 -15.37
CA TRP A 187 1.59 -17.13 -16.26
C TRP A 187 1.70 -15.69 -16.75
N LYS A 188 1.20 -15.47 -17.97
CA LYS A 188 1.04 -14.15 -18.56
C LYS A 188 -0.30 -14.07 -19.28
N GLU A 189 -1.01 -12.98 -19.06
CA GLU A 189 -2.23 -12.67 -19.78
C GLU A 189 -1.89 -12.20 -21.21
N ASP A 190 -2.58 -12.73 -22.21
CA ASP A 190 -2.48 -12.26 -23.59
C ASP A 190 -3.37 -11.04 -23.84
N LEU A 191 -3.29 -10.47 -25.05
CA LEU A 191 -4.07 -9.27 -25.41
C LEU A 191 -5.60 -9.49 -25.37
N SER A 192 -6.07 -10.73 -25.31
CA SER A 192 -7.49 -11.09 -25.23
C SER A 192 -7.96 -11.37 -23.80
N GLY A 193 -7.05 -11.31 -22.82
CA GLY A 193 -7.33 -11.63 -21.44
C GLY A 193 -7.17 -13.12 -21.08
N ARG A 194 -6.58 -13.93 -21.97
CA ARG A 194 -6.35 -15.35 -21.72
C ARG A 194 -5.05 -15.53 -20.96
N LEU A 195 -5.12 -16.31 -19.87
CA LEU A 195 -3.95 -16.71 -19.12
C LEU A 195 -3.17 -17.82 -19.87
N CYS A 196 -1.92 -17.53 -20.22
CA CYS A 196 -1.01 -18.45 -20.91
C CYS A 196 0.21 -18.73 -20.04
N GLN A 197 0.68 -19.98 -20.02
CA GLN A 197 1.90 -20.34 -19.30
C GLN A 197 3.13 -19.80 -20.07
N VAL A 198 4.13 -19.29 -19.33
CA VAL A 198 5.36 -18.69 -19.88
C VAL A 198 6.53 -19.65 -19.79
#